data_AF-A0A6N2AUN3-F1
#
_entry.id   AF-A0A6N2AUN3-F1
#
_cell.length_a   1.000
_cell.length_b   1.000
_cell.length_c   1.000
_cell.angle_alpha   90.00
_cell.angle_beta   90.00
_cell.angle_gamma   90.00
#
_symmetry.space_group_name_H-M   'P 1'
#
loop_
_entity.id
_entity.type
_entity.pdbx_description
1 polymer ?
#
loop_
_entity_poly.entity_id
_entity_poly.type
_entity_poly.pdbx_seq_one_letter_code
_entity_poly.pdbx_strand_id
1 'polypeptide(L)' 'MALNSGHNDGRMREICLELEDARHHIRGLELQMRDARLACNIEEFVSLLDRRATYLEKEAELEKELKTKFNFFYRRFL' A
#
# COMPACT_ATOMS: atom_id res chain seq x y z
N MET A 1 30.25 -8.76 -18.90
CA MET A 1 29.30 -7.63 -18.86
C MET A 1 28.55 -7.70 -17.56
N ALA A 2 28.89 -6.87 -16.58
CA ALA A 2 28.35 -6.91 -15.22
C ALA A 2 27.96 -5.49 -14.80
N LEU A 3 26.79 -5.03 -15.23
CA LEU A 3 26.20 -3.75 -14.83
C LEU A 3 24.68 -3.88 -15.04
N ASN A 4 23.95 -4.39 -14.05
CA ASN A 4 22.47 -4.25 -13.98
C ASN A 4 21.86 -4.72 -12.64
N SER A 5 22.61 -5.34 -11.73
CA SER A 5 22.04 -5.82 -10.45
C SER A 5 21.70 -4.68 -9.46
N GLY A 6 22.58 -3.68 -9.31
CA GLY A 6 22.41 -2.65 -8.29
C GLY A 6 21.23 -1.68 -8.48
N HIS A 7 20.74 -1.49 -9.70
CA HIS A 7 19.60 -0.60 -9.97
C HIS A 7 18.26 -1.29 -9.65
N ASN A 8 18.17 -2.59 -9.94
CA ASN A 8 17.00 -3.40 -9.63
C ASN A 8 16.81 -3.58 -8.11
N ASP A 9 17.90 -3.75 -7.36
CA ASP A 9 17.84 -3.89 -5.90
C ASP A 9 17.35 -2.59 -5.21
N GLY A 10 17.73 -1.42 -5.75
CA GLY A 10 17.29 -0.11 -5.25
C GLY A 10 15.78 0.10 -5.40
N ARG A 11 15.25 -0.09 -6.62
CA ARG A 11 13.81 0.08 -6.88
C ARG A 11 12.98 -0.97 -6.13
N MET A 12 13.44 -2.22 -6.04
CA MET A 12 12.74 -3.24 -5.26
C MET A 12 12.60 -2.82 -3.79
N ARG A 13 13.67 -2.29 -3.19
CA ARG A 13 13.65 -1.79 -1.80
C ARG A 13 12.70 -0.60 -1.64
N GLU A 14 12.69 0.34 -2.58
CA GLU A 14 11.77 1.48 -2.57
C GLU A 14 10.31 1.00 -2.61
N ILE A 15 9.97 0.08 -3.51
CA ILE A 15 8.60 -0.46 -3.60
C ILE A 15 8.19 -1.14 -2.29
N CYS A 16 9.08 -1.90 -1.65
CA CYS A 16 8.81 -2.50 -0.34
C CYS A 16 8.49 -1.44 0.73
N LEU A 17 9.22 -0.31 0.75
CA LEU A 17 8.94 0.79 1.68
C LEU A 17 7.61 1.49 1.34
N GLU A 18 7.33 1.73 0.07
CA GLU A 18 6.06 2.31 -0.39
C GLU A 18 4.86 1.41 -0.04
N LEU A 19 5.02 0.08 -0.10
CA LEU A 19 4.01 -0.88 0.34
C LEU A 19 3.79 -0.83 1.85
N GLU A 20 4.86 -0.78 2.64
CA GLU A 20 4.75 -0.65 4.09
C GLU A 20 4.01 0.63 4.48
N ASP A 21 4.31 1.74 3.80
CA ASP A 21 3.67 3.03 3.99
C ASP A 21 2.18 3.01 3.57
N ALA A 22 1.85 2.48 2.38
CA ALA A 22 0.46 2.35 1.93
C ALA A 22 -0.38 1.52 2.90
N ARG A 23 0.16 0.38 3.36
CA ARG A 23 -0.50 -0.49 4.36
C ARG A 23 -0.64 0.19 5.72
N HIS A 24 0.33 1.02 6.12
CA HIS A 24 0.22 1.81 7.34
C HIS A 24 -0.94 2.81 7.26
N HIS A 25 -1.06 3.52 6.13
CA HIS A 25 -2.16 4.45 5.88
C HIS A 25 -3.52 3.75 5.84
N ILE A 26 -3.63 2.57 5.20
CA ILE A 26 -4.87 1.79 5.19
C ILE A 26 -5.32 1.44 6.60
N ARG A 27 -4.41 0.95 7.46
CA ARG A 27 -4.74 0.64 8.87
C ARG A 27 -5.18 1.88 9.64
N GLY A 28 -4.52 3.01 9.43
CA GLY A 28 -4.92 4.30 10.02
C GLY A 28 -6.33 4.73 9.61
N LEU A 29 -6.64 4.59 8.32
CA LEU A 29 -7.98 4.90 7.79
C LEU A 29 -9.04 3.94 8.33
N GLU A 30 -8.74 2.66 8.48
CA GLU A 30 -9.68 1.68 9.06
C GLU A 30 -10.06 2.00 10.51
N LEU A 31 -9.11 2.54 11.29
CA LEU A 31 -9.40 3.06 12.64
C LEU A 31 -10.31 4.30 12.57
N GLN A 32 -9.98 5.27 11.73
CA GLN A 32 -10.81 6.48 11.55
C GLN A 32 -12.23 6.13 11.06
N MET A 33 -12.36 5.14 10.17
CA MET A 33 -13.65 4.66 9.67
C MET A 33 -14.47 4.02 10.78
N ARG A 34 -13.84 3.28 11.69
CA ARG A 34 -14.51 2.72 12.87
C ARG A 34 -15.06 3.85 13.74
N ASP A 35 -14.27 4.89 13.98
CA ASP A 35 -14.66 6.03 14.81
C ASP A 35 -15.80 6.83 14.16
N ALA A 36 -15.69 7.14 12.86
CA ALA A 36 -16.75 7.81 12.10
C ALA A 36 -18.07 7.02 12.09
N ARG A 37 -17.98 5.68 11.96
CA ARG A 37 -19.14 4.79 12.05
C ARG A 37 -19.78 4.83 13.44
N LEU A 38 -18.97 4.81 14.52
CA LEU A 38 -19.48 4.91 15.89
C LEU A 38 -20.12 6.26 16.19
N ALA A 39 -19.62 7.33 15.57
CA ALA A 39 -20.18 8.67 15.64
C ALA A 39 -21.40 8.88 14.71
N CYS A 40 -21.82 7.87 13.95
CA CYS A 40 -22.84 7.97 12.90
C CYS A 40 -22.56 9.06 11.86
N ASN A 41 -21.28 9.41 11.65
CA ASN A 41 -20.85 10.42 10.69
C ASN A 41 -20.66 9.79 9.30
N ILE A 42 -21.76 9.69 8.54
CA ILE A 42 -21.77 9.01 7.23
C ILE A 42 -20.91 9.75 6.21
N GLU A 43 -20.91 11.08 6.20
CA GLU A 43 -20.13 11.89 5.24
C GLU A 43 -18.62 11.64 5.42
N GLU A 44 -18.15 11.66 6.66
CA GLU A 44 -16.76 11.33 6.98
C GLU A 44 -16.44 9.88 6.64
N PHE A 45 -17.33 8.94 6.95
CA PHE A 45 -17.14 7.53 6.62
C PHE A 45 -16.97 7.30 5.11
N VAL A 46 -17.79 7.96 4.28
CA VAL A 46 -17.70 7.89 2.81
C VAL A 46 -16.39 8.51 2.32
N SER A 47 -16.01 9.68 2.84
CA SER A 47 -14.73 10.30 2.47
C SER A 47 -13.52 9.41 2.82
N LEU A 48 -13.58 8.72 3.97
CA LEU A 48 -12.53 7.78 4.38
C LEU A 48 -12.48 6.53 3.50
N LEU A 49 -13.63 6.04 3.00
CA LEU A 49 -13.69 4.94 2.04
C LEU A 49 -12.98 5.31 0.73
N ASP A 50 -13.25 6.49 0.18
CA ASP A 50 -12.60 6.95 -1.06
C ASP A 50 -11.09 7.04 -0.88
N ARG A 51 -10.63 7.62 0.24
CA ARG A 51 -9.19 7.68 0.57
C ARG A 51 -8.58 6.29 0.71
N ARG A 52 -9.30 5.35 1.35
CA ARG A 52 -8.84 3.96 1.52
C ARG A 52 -8.72 3.25 0.17
N ALA A 53 -9.65 3.50 -0.76
CA ALA A 53 -9.60 2.94 -2.11
C ALA A 53 -8.32 3.35 -2.86
N THR A 54 -7.93 4.62 -2.79
CA THR A 54 -6.69 5.11 -3.42
C THR A 54 -5.43 4.37 -2.92
N TYR A 55 -5.34 4.09 -1.61
CA TYR A 55 -4.20 3.35 -1.07
C TYR A 55 -4.21 1.87 -1.44
N LEU A 56 -5.40 1.25 -1.57
CA LEU A 56 -5.53 -0.13 -2.04
C LEU A 56 -5.14 -0.27 -3.52
N GLU A 57 -5.51 0.70 -4.35
CA GLU A 57 -5.08 0.77 -5.76
C GLU A 57 -3.55 0.89 -5.83
N LYS A 58 -2.97 1.80 -5.05
CA LYS A 58 -1.50 1.94 -4.96
C LYS A 58 -0.84 0.65 -4.50
N GLU A 59 -1.37 -0.03 -3.48
CA GLU A 59 -0.85 -1.31 -3.00
C GLU A 59 -0.86 -2.37 -4.12
N ALA A 60 -1.97 -2.50 -4.85
CA ALA A 60 -2.10 -3.46 -5.94
C ALA A 60 -1.13 -3.18 -7.10
N GLU A 61 -0.91 -1.91 -7.45
CA GLU A 61 0.05 -1.50 -8.48
C GLU A 61 1.49 -1.84 -8.08
N LEU A 62 1.87 -1.57 -6.83
CA LEU A 62 3.20 -1.86 -6.30
C LEU A 62 3.46 -3.38 -6.20
N GLU A 63 2.46 -4.17 -5.76
CA GLU A 63 2.56 -5.63 -5.77
C GLU A 63 2.69 -6.20 -7.19
N LYS A 64 1.95 -5.62 -8.14
CA LYS A 64 2.08 -5.97 -9.57
C LYS A 64 3.47 -5.62 -10.09
N GLU A 65 4.01 -4.45 -9.75
CA GLU A 65 5.37 -4.05 -10.13
C GLU A 65 6.41 -5.03 -9.57
N LEU A 66 6.31 -5.39 -8.28
CA LEU A 66 7.22 -6.36 -7.65
C LEU A 66 7.19 -7.72 -8.33
N LYS A 67 5.99 -8.23 -8.61
CA LYS A 67 5.81 -9.51 -9.26
C LYS A 67 6.34 -9.49 -10.70
N THR A 68 6.03 -8.44 -11.46
CA THR A 68 6.36 -8.39 -12.89
C THR A 68 7.82 -8.07 -13.17
N LYS A 69 8.43 -7.15 -12.41
CA LYS A 69 9.81 -6.71 -12.65
C LYS A 69 10.85 -7.52 -11.89
N PHE A 70 10.50 -8.03 -10.70
CA PHE A 70 11.46 -8.67 -9.80
C PHE A 70 11.14 -10.13 -9.50
N ASN A 71 10.02 -10.67 -10.02
CA ASN A 71 9.49 -11.99 -9.67
C ASN A 71 9.40 -12.18 -8.14
N PHE A 72 9.11 -11.10 -7.43
CA PHE A 72 9.14 -11.04 -5.97
C PHE A 72 7.72 -10.90 -5.44
N PHE A 73 7.34 -11.77 -4.49
CA PHE A 73 6.08 -11.66 -3.77
C PHE A 73 6.34 -11.10 -2.38
N TYR A 74 5.93 -9.85 -2.16
CA TYR A 74 6.06 -9.20 -0.86
C TYR A 74 4.94 -9.66 0.08
N ARG A 75 5.13 -10.84 0.68
CA ARG A 75 4.35 -11.29 1.84
C ARG A 75 5.03 -10.82 3.11
N ARG A 76 4.48 -9.80 3.76
CA ARG A 76 4.77 -9.57 5.18
C ARG A 76 3.81 -10.45 5.96
N PHE A 77 4.35 -11.36 6.78
CA PHE A 77 3.58 -12.18 7.69
C PHE A 77 2.67 -11.25 8.53
N LEU A 78 1.37 -11.56 8.50
CA LEU A 78 0.38 -11.01 9.44
C LEU A 78 0.76 -11.39 10.86
#